data_AF-A0A1A6A953-F1
#
_entry.id   AF-A0A1A6A953-F1
#
_cell.length_a   1.000
_cell.length_b   1.000
_cell.length_c   1.000
_cell.angle_alpha   90.00
_cell.angle_beta   90.00
_cell.angle_gamma   90.00
#
_symmetry.space_group_name_H-M   'P 1'
#
loop_
_entity.id
_entity.type
_entity.pdbx_description
1 polymer ?
#
loop_
_entity_poly.entity_id
_entity_poly.type
_entity_poly.pdbx_seq_one_letter_code
_entity_poly.pdbx_strand_id
1 'polypeptide(L)'
;MSNLIQQTSLLLQNTYNRITSTFSDGITLIRKNARPFTILQAGYWSSTLIAAVLVYKYPHLQEAAWAATNKDLERYEVGRQVSKVYADGHIFKATLWTVGINVLVGAFGTITLPALGIPFSGIAMSMYRAFMWGLLFSPAIKHDQVTAPHVVTMLVEGQAYILAALGDWLLAKRFISQFDFASKGRVSGEEKKNAKTINEKEKEKEKEKEKELVNEDVIDKQGATKKKNSWISWPGYIDGLKENLVLYAPITGVLMIAAIWEAYEVINLKNGFLRW
;
A
#
# COMPACT_ATOMS: atom_id res chain seq x y z
N MET A 1 -11.74 -38.49 -21.27
CA MET A 1 -11.31 -38.09 -19.91
C MET A 1 -9.88 -37.56 -19.86
N SER A 2 -8.92 -38.06 -20.65
CA SER A 2 -7.51 -37.59 -20.66
C SER A 2 -7.34 -36.08 -20.91
N ASN A 3 -8.07 -35.50 -21.88
CA ASN A 3 -7.95 -34.06 -22.20
C ASN A 3 -8.37 -33.14 -21.03
N LEU A 4 -9.39 -33.51 -20.24
CA LEU A 4 -9.83 -32.73 -19.08
C LEU A 4 -8.80 -32.76 -17.95
N ILE A 5 -8.17 -33.91 -17.70
CA ILE A 5 -7.12 -34.06 -16.70
C ILE A 5 -5.87 -33.25 -17.10
N GLN A 6 -5.51 -33.26 -18.38
CA GLN A 6 -4.38 -32.46 -18.88
C GLN A 6 -4.64 -30.95 -18.78
N GLN A 7 -5.84 -30.49 -19.14
CA GLN A 7 -6.22 -29.08 -19.03
C GLN A 7 -6.25 -28.61 -17.56
N THR A 8 -6.83 -29.41 -16.66
CA THR A 8 -6.86 -29.07 -15.22
C THR A 8 -5.45 -29.03 -14.62
N SER A 9 -4.57 -29.97 -14.97
CA SER A 9 -3.17 -29.96 -14.55
C SER A 9 -2.42 -28.70 -15.02
N LEU A 10 -2.58 -28.32 -16.29
CA LEU A 10 -1.95 -27.09 -16.83
C LEU A 10 -2.46 -25.83 -16.14
N LEU A 11 -3.76 -25.74 -15.86
CA LEU A 11 -4.34 -24.60 -15.14
C LEU A 11 -3.81 -24.51 -13.71
N LEU A 12 -3.70 -25.64 -13.01
CA LEU A 12 -3.15 -25.68 -11.65
C LEU A 12 -1.66 -25.27 -11.64
N GLN A 13 -0.86 -25.79 -12.57
CA GLN A 13 0.56 -25.46 -12.67
C GLN A 13 0.78 -23.98 -13.02
N ASN A 14 0.01 -23.44 -13.97
CA ASN A 14 0.08 -22.02 -14.31
C ASN A 14 -0.34 -21.12 -13.15
N THR A 15 -1.38 -21.51 -12.40
CA THR A 15 -1.84 -20.78 -11.22
C THR A 15 -0.77 -20.80 -10.12
N TYR A 16 -0.19 -21.97 -9.85
CA TYR A 16 0.89 -22.12 -8.88
C TYR A 16 2.11 -21.28 -9.22
N ASN A 17 2.59 -21.34 -10.47
CA ASN A 17 3.73 -20.56 -10.93
C ASN A 17 3.48 -19.06 -10.83
N ARG A 18 2.25 -18.61 -11.11
CA ARG A 18 1.86 -17.20 -10.98
C ARG A 18 1.83 -16.72 -9.53
N ILE A 19 1.25 -17.51 -8.63
CA ILE A 19 1.19 -17.19 -7.19
C ILE A 19 2.60 -17.12 -6.62
N THR A 20 3.42 -18.13 -6.87
CA THR A 20 4.80 -18.20 -6.36
C THR A 20 5.67 -17.08 -6.91
N SER A 21 5.59 -16.76 -8.21
CA SER A 21 6.26 -15.61 -8.80
C SER A 21 5.82 -14.31 -8.12
N THR A 22 4.51 -14.07 -8.02
CA THR A 22 3.98 -12.81 -7.45
C THR A 22 4.42 -12.65 -6.00
N PHE A 23 4.42 -13.72 -5.21
CA PHE A 23 4.91 -13.69 -3.83
C PHE A 23 6.42 -13.37 -3.77
N SER A 24 7.23 -14.05 -4.59
CA SER A 24 8.68 -13.82 -4.68
C SER A 24 9.02 -12.40 -5.15
N ASP A 25 8.26 -11.87 -6.10
CA ASP A 25 8.38 -10.50 -6.60
C ASP A 25 8.07 -9.50 -5.49
N GLY A 26 7.05 -9.76 -4.66
CA GLY A 26 6.75 -8.99 -3.46
C GLY A 26 7.89 -8.98 -2.45
N ILE A 27 8.47 -10.14 -2.15
CA ILE A 27 9.65 -10.23 -1.26
C ILE A 27 10.83 -9.46 -1.83
N THR A 28 11.07 -9.57 -3.14
CA THR A 28 12.13 -8.83 -3.84
C THR A 28 11.89 -7.32 -3.77
N LEU A 29 10.63 -6.89 -3.91
CA LEU A 29 10.25 -5.48 -3.81
C LEU A 29 10.48 -4.91 -2.40
N ILE A 30 10.17 -5.68 -1.36
CA ILE A 30 10.46 -5.33 0.04
C ILE A 30 11.97 -5.17 0.24
N ARG A 31 12.77 -6.14 -0.21
CA ARG A 31 14.24 -6.10 -0.08
C ARG A 31 14.85 -4.90 -0.79
N LYS A 32 14.39 -4.58 -2.01
CA LYS A 32 14.81 -3.38 -2.76
C LYS A 32 14.47 -2.08 -2.03
N ASN A 33 13.47 -2.10 -1.16
CA ASN A 33 13.00 -0.95 -0.39
C ASN A 33 13.19 -1.17 1.12
N ALA A 34 14.27 -1.85 1.53
CA ALA A 34 14.51 -2.17 2.94
C ALA A 34 14.54 -0.93 3.84
N ARG A 35 15.15 0.18 3.39
CA ARG A 35 15.24 1.42 4.18
C ARG A 35 13.86 2.01 4.52
N PRO A 36 12.98 2.35 3.56
CA PRO A 36 11.65 2.85 3.90
C PRO A 36 10.84 1.80 4.67
N PHE A 37 10.99 0.51 4.37
CA PHE A 37 10.35 -0.56 5.15
C PHE A 37 10.76 -0.54 6.63
N THR A 38 12.05 -0.41 6.95
CA THR A 38 12.54 -0.29 8.34
C THR A 38 12.04 0.98 9.03
N ILE A 39 11.94 2.10 8.32
CA ILE A 39 11.39 3.34 8.88
C ILE A 39 9.90 3.15 9.22
N LEU A 40 9.13 2.51 8.33
CA LEU A 40 7.72 2.21 8.57
C LEU A 40 7.53 1.25 9.75
N GLN A 41 8.39 0.24 9.88
CA GLN A 41 8.40 -0.64 11.06
C GLN A 41 8.60 0.16 12.34
N ALA A 42 9.65 0.99 12.40
CA ALA A 42 9.96 1.79 13.57
C ALA A 42 8.80 2.74 13.92
N GLY A 43 8.23 3.42 12.93
CA GLY A 43 7.09 4.33 13.14
C GLY A 43 5.84 3.61 13.64
N TYR A 44 5.50 2.47 13.04
CA TYR A 44 4.30 1.70 13.39
C TYR A 44 4.37 1.21 14.83
N TRP A 45 5.45 0.50 15.18
CA TRP A 45 5.60 -0.06 16.53
C TRP A 45 5.80 1.01 17.61
N SER A 46 6.46 2.12 17.28
CA SER A 46 6.53 3.27 18.20
C SER A 46 5.16 3.86 18.47
N SER A 47 4.30 3.99 17.45
CA SER A 47 2.94 4.51 17.62
C SER A 47 2.09 3.61 18.51
N THR A 48 2.16 2.29 18.34
CA THR A 48 1.52 1.31 19.22
C THR A 48 2.04 1.40 20.65
N LEU A 49 3.36 1.48 20.84
CA LEU A 49 3.95 1.57 22.18
C LEU A 49 3.56 2.87 22.89
N ILE A 50 3.58 4.00 22.18
CA ILE A 50 3.16 5.29 22.73
C ILE A 50 1.70 5.21 23.20
N ALA A 51 0.81 4.66 22.38
CA ALA A 51 -0.59 4.46 22.77
C ALA A 51 -0.73 3.56 24.00
N ALA A 52 0.00 2.44 24.05
CA ALA A 52 -0.03 1.54 25.21
C ALA A 52 0.43 2.23 26.50
N VAL A 53 1.50 3.03 26.44
CA VAL A 53 2.01 3.86 27.55
C VAL A 53 1.01 4.93 27.96
N LEU A 54 0.30 5.55 26.99
CA LEU A 54 -0.76 6.51 27.29
C LEU A 54 -1.90 5.88 28.07
N VAL A 55 -2.30 4.65 27.74
CA VAL A 55 -3.34 3.92 28.52
C VAL A 55 -2.86 3.66 29.94
N TYR A 56 -1.58 3.32 30.15
CA TYR A 56 -1.04 3.13 31.49
C TYR A 56 -1.21 4.38 32.37
N LYS A 57 -1.02 5.57 31.77
CA LYS A 57 -1.23 6.85 32.45
C LYS A 57 -2.71 7.25 32.55
N TYR A 58 -3.51 6.90 31.54
CA TYR A 58 -4.90 7.32 31.38
C TYR A 58 -5.80 6.12 31.01
N PRO A 59 -6.18 5.29 32.00
CA PRO A 59 -6.96 4.07 31.78
C PRO A 59 -8.26 4.28 30.97
N HIS A 60 -8.97 5.38 31.19
CA HIS A 60 -10.21 5.70 30.48
C HIS A 60 -10.05 5.76 28.94
N LEU A 61 -8.83 5.92 28.41
CA LEU A 61 -8.58 5.88 26.96
C LEU A 61 -8.85 4.49 26.37
N GLN A 62 -8.49 3.41 27.07
CA GLN A 62 -8.76 2.05 26.61
C GLN A 62 -10.24 1.72 26.71
N GLU A 63 -10.94 2.19 27.75
CA GLU A 63 -12.40 2.05 27.87
C GLU A 63 -13.12 2.79 26.73
N ALA A 64 -12.71 4.02 26.43
CA ALA A 64 -13.24 4.78 25.30
C ALA A 64 -12.98 4.11 23.96
N ALA A 65 -11.77 3.54 23.76
CA ALA A 65 -11.44 2.78 22.57
C ALA A 65 -12.33 1.54 22.42
N TRP A 66 -12.51 0.75 23.47
CA TRP A 66 -13.41 -0.41 23.47
C TRP A 66 -14.86 -0.03 23.20
N ALA A 67 -15.36 1.04 23.83
CA ALA A 67 -16.72 1.53 23.60
C ALA A 67 -16.93 1.95 22.14
N ALA A 68 -15.94 2.61 21.52
CA ALA A 68 -15.98 2.97 20.12
C ALA A 68 -15.98 1.72 19.21
N THR A 69 -15.10 0.75 19.46
CA THR A 69 -15.02 -0.49 18.69
C THR A 69 -16.30 -1.32 18.77
N ASN A 70 -16.87 -1.49 19.96
CA ASN A 70 -18.12 -2.24 20.14
C ASN A 70 -19.28 -1.56 19.40
N LYS A 71 -19.36 -0.22 19.47
CA LYS A 71 -20.37 0.55 18.74
C LYS A 71 -20.24 0.37 17.22
N ASP A 72 -19.03 0.29 16.70
CA ASP A 72 -18.81 0.06 15.26
C ASP A 72 -19.16 -1.37 14.84
N LEU A 73 -18.82 -2.37 15.65
CA LEU A 73 -19.19 -3.78 15.40
C LEU A 73 -20.71 -3.97 15.31
N GLU A 74 -21.46 -3.28 16.17
CA GLU A 74 -22.92 -3.32 16.19
C GLU A 74 -23.53 -2.52 15.03
N ARG A 75 -22.93 -1.38 14.69
CA ARG A 75 -23.43 -0.45 13.66
C ARG A 75 -23.29 -1.05 12.25
N TYR A 76 -22.14 -1.61 11.90
CA TYR A 76 -21.87 -2.04 10.53
C TYR A 76 -22.24 -3.50 10.28
N GLU A 77 -22.82 -3.78 9.10
CA GLU A 77 -23.25 -5.13 8.72
C GLU A 77 -22.08 -6.14 8.73
N VAL A 78 -20.92 -5.72 8.23
CA VAL A 78 -19.71 -6.53 8.20
C VAL A 78 -19.31 -6.95 9.62
N GLY A 79 -19.39 -6.04 10.60
CA GLY A 79 -19.10 -6.34 12.00
C GLY A 79 -20.02 -7.43 12.57
N ARG A 80 -21.33 -7.30 12.34
CA ARG A 80 -22.31 -8.31 12.76
C ARG A 80 -22.10 -9.68 12.10
N GLN A 81 -21.68 -9.71 10.83
CA GLN A 81 -21.38 -10.95 10.13
C GLN A 81 -20.15 -11.65 10.74
N VAL A 82 -19.09 -10.91 11.04
CA VAL A 82 -17.90 -11.44 11.74
C VAL A 82 -18.29 -12.07 13.06
N SER A 83 -19.02 -11.35 13.91
CA SER A 83 -19.42 -11.87 15.22
C SER A 83 -20.20 -13.19 15.12
N LYS A 84 -21.09 -13.32 14.12
CA LYS A 84 -21.82 -14.57 13.86
C LYS A 84 -20.90 -15.71 13.45
N VAL A 85 -19.95 -15.45 12.56
CA VAL A 85 -19.02 -16.50 12.07
C VAL A 85 -18.16 -17.05 13.20
N TYR A 86 -17.68 -16.21 14.11
CA TYR A 86 -16.94 -16.67 15.28
C TYR A 86 -17.84 -17.42 16.28
N ALA A 87 -19.11 -17.00 16.43
CA ALA A 87 -20.08 -17.70 17.28
C ALA A 87 -20.43 -19.12 16.77
N ASP A 88 -20.34 -19.35 15.46
CA ASP A 88 -20.58 -20.67 14.86
C ASP A 88 -19.48 -21.71 15.21
N GLY A 89 -18.32 -21.29 15.76
CA GLY A 89 -17.25 -22.19 16.21
C GLY A 89 -16.46 -22.89 15.10
N HIS A 90 -16.68 -22.56 13.83
CA HIS A 90 -15.98 -23.16 12.70
C HIS A 90 -14.69 -22.40 12.35
N ILE A 91 -13.53 -22.93 12.78
CA ILE A 91 -12.20 -22.30 12.59
C ILE A 91 -11.96 -21.91 11.13
N PHE A 92 -12.16 -22.81 10.18
CA PHE A 92 -11.90 -22.52 8.76
C PHE A 92 -12.78 -21.39 8.21
N LYS A 93 -14.06 -21.36 8.59
CA LYS A 93 -15.00 -20.31 8.18
C LYS A 93 -14.60 -18.95 8.79
N ALA A 94 -14.22 -18.94 10.07
CA ALA A 94 -13.72 -17.76 10.76
C ALA A 94 -12.43 -17.24 10.11
N THR A 95 -11.43 -18.10 9.89
CA THR A 95 -10.19 -17.73 9.21
C THR A 95 -10.45 -17.09 7.85
N LEU A 96 -11.27 -17.69 6.99
CA LEU A 96 -11.54 -17.12 5.66
C LEU A 96 -12.18 -15.73 5.73
N TRP A 97 -13.14 -15.55 6.65
CA TRP A 97 -13.79 -14.26 6.87
C TRP A 97 -12.81 -13.21 7.39
N THR A 98 -11.99 -13.56 8.36
CA THR A 98 -10.96 -12.69 8.95
C THR A 98 -9.93 -12.26 7.92
N VAL A 99 -9.40 -13.19 7.11
CA VAL A 99 -8.51 -12.85 5.99
C VAL A 99 -9.20 -11.92 5.01
N GLY A 100 -10.43 -12.25 4.59
CA GLY A 100 -11.17 -11.45 3.63
C GLY A 100 -11.35 -10.00 4.10
N ILE A 101 -11.77 -9.82 5.35
CA ILE A 101 -12.00 -8.48 5.92
C ILE A 101 -10.68 -7.74 6.12
N ASN A 102 -9.65 -8.39 6.66
CA ASN A 102 -8.37 -7.72 6.88
C ASN A 102 -7.67 -7.37 5.56
N VAL A 103 -7.81 -8.16 4.50
CA VAL A 103 -7.29 -7.81 3.18
C VAL A 103 -8.10 -6.68 2.54
N LEU A 104 -9.43 -6.83 2.47
CA LEU A 104 -10.29 -5.93 1.69
C LEU A 104 -10.62 -4.63 2.44
N VAL A 105 -11.02 -4.71 3.69
CA VAL A 105 -11.36 -3.55 4.51
C VAL A 105 -10.09 -3.02 5.16
N GLY A 106 -9.37 -3.90 5.87
CA GLY A 106 -8.21 -3.52 6.66
C GLY A 106 -7.07 -2.92 5.84
N ALA A 107 -6.48 -3.69 4.93
CA ALA A 107 -5.34 -3.24 4.13
C ALA A 107 -5.77 -2.41 2.93
N PHE A 108 -6.70 -2.90 2.11
CA PHE A 108 -7.10 -2.18 0.91
C PHE A 108 -7.97 -0.96 1.19
N GLY A 109 -9.10 -1.15 1.88
CA GLY A 109 -10.09 -0.10 2.10
C GLY A 109 -9.59 1.06 2.95
N THR A 110 -8.83 0.79 4.02
CA THR A 110 -8.39 1.85 4.94
C THR A 110 -6.99 2.40 4.66
N ILE A 111 -6.10 1.67 3.98
CA ILE A 111 -4.71 2.10 3.74
C ILE A 111 -4.51 2.42 2.25
N THR A 112 -4.68 1.44 1.36
CA THR A 112 -4.36 1.62 -0.05
C THR A 112 -5.34 2.53 -0.78
N LEU A 113 -6.64 2.41 -0.51
CA LEU A 113 -7.67 3.16 -1.21
C LEU A 113 -7.56 4.69 -0.97
N PRO A 114 -7.39 5.19 0.27
CA PRO A 114 -7.07 6.61 0.49
C PRO A 114 -5.79 7.05 -0.21
N ALA A 115 -4.76 6.20 -0.21
CA ALA A 115 -3.47 6.47 -0.85
C ALA A 115 -3.57 6.66 -2.38
N LEU A 116 -4.57 6.04 -3.04
CA LEU A 116 -4.84 6.28 -4.47
C LEU A 116 -5.24 7.74 -4.74
N GLY A 117 -5.94 8.38 -3.79
CA GLY A 117 -6.39 9.76 -3.92
C GLY A 117 -5.39 10.77 -3.38
N ILE A 118 -4.81 10.50 -2.20
CA ILE A 118 -3.91 11.40 -1.49
C ILE A 118 -2.60 10.65 -1.20
N PRO A 119 -1.48 10.98 -1.86
CA PRO A 119 -0.19 10.35 -1.62
C PRO A 119 0.20 10.39 -0.13
N PHE A 120 0.76 9.28 0.39
CA PHE A 120 1.16 9.11 1.79
C PHE A 120 0.02 9.04 2.82
N SER A 121 -1.25 9.15 2.41
CA SER A 121 -2.37 9.03 3.35
C SER A 121 -2.50 7.62 3.94
N GLY A 122 -2.11 6.59 3.20
CA GLY A 122 -2.09 5.20 3.69
C GLY A 122 -1.09 5.01 4.84
N ILE A 123 0.08 5.65 4.80
CA ILE A 123 1.03 5.65 5.91
C ILE A 123 0.37 6.25 7.15
N ALA A 124 -0.29 7.41 7.03
CA ALA A 124 -0.99 8.04 8.14
C ALA A 124 -2.10 7.15 8.71
N MET A 125 -2.91 6.51 7.85
CA MET A 125 -3.96 5.57 8.25
C MET A 125 -3.39 4.33 8.95
N SER A 126 -2.25 3.81 8.48
CA SER A 126 -1.54 2.69 9.11
C SER A 126 -1.03 3.06 10.50
N MET A 127 -0.45 4.26 10.67
CA MET A 127 -0.01 4.75 11.99
C MET A 127 -1.18 4.98 12.95
N TYR A 128 -2.29 5.54 12.46
CA TYR A 128 -3.52 5.68 13.24
C TYR A 128 -4.04 4.32 13.71
N ARG A 129 -4.02 3.31 12.85
CA ARG A 129 -4.41 1.94 13.22
C ARG A 129 -3.46 1.35 14.28
N ALA A 130 -2.15 1.52 14.09
CA ALA A 130 -1.15 1.10 15.07
C ALA A 130 -1.39 1.72 16.45
N PHE A 131 -1.74 3.01 16.47
CA PHE A 131 -2.07 3.75 17.68
C PHE A 131 -3.35 3.21 18.34
N MET A 132 -4.43 3.03 17.57
CA MET A 132 -5.67 2.45 18.09
C MET A 132 -5.49 1.05 18.68
N TRP A 133 -4.63 0.23 18.08
CA TRP A 133 -4.29 -1.08 18.62
C TRP A 133 -3.53 -1.02 19.94
N GLY A 134 -2.59 -0.07 20.06
CA GLY A 134 -1.93 0.18 21.34
C GLY A 134 -2.90 0.65 22.44
N LEU A 135 -3.97 1.38 22.07
CA LEU A 135 -5.03 1.75 23.02
C LEU A 135 -5.87 0.53 23.45
N LEU A 136 -6.29 -0.29 22.49
CA LEU A 136 -7.19 -1.42 22.73
C LEU A 136 -6.52 -2.56 23.50
N PHE A 137 -5.29 -2.90 23.13
CA PHE A 137 -4.57 -4.08 23.64
C PHE A 137 -3.46 -3.74 24.62
N SER A 138 -3.51 -2.54 25.23
CA SER A 138 -2.59 -2.22 26.32
C SER A 138 -2.81 -3.17 27.52
N PRO A 139 -1.74 -3.70 28.14
CA PRO A 139 -1.86 -4.59 29.30
C PRO A 139 -2.23 -3.86 30.60
N ALA A 140 -2.53 -2.55 30.56
CA ALA A 140 -2.58 -1.68 31.74
C ALA A 140 -3.81 -1.85 32.65
N ILE A 141 -5.00 -2.16 32.11
CA ILE A 141 -6.26 -2.10 32.88
C ILE A 141 -6.84 -3.48 33.15
N LYS A 142 -6.83 -4.34 32.13
CA LYS A 142 -7.37 -5.69 32.22
C LYS A 142 -6.24 -6.66 32.00
N HIS A 143 -5.85 -7.36 33.06
CA HIS A 143 -5.20 -8.66 32.94
C HIS A 143 -6.24 -9.70 32.51
N ASP A 144 -7.04 -9.41 31.49
CA ASP A 144 -7.89 -10.44 30.93
C ASP A 144 -7.00 -11.41 30.14
N GLN A 145 -7.34 -12.69 30.26
CA GLN A 145 -6.62 -13.79 29.63
C GLN A 145 -6.78 -13.78 28.08
N VAL A 146 -7.47 -12.76 27.56
CA VAL A 146 -7.78 -12.53 26.15
C VAL A 146 -6.81 -11.51 25.52
N THR A 147 -6.23 -10.60 26.31
CA THR A 147 -5.30 -9.58 25.78
C THR A 147 -3.98 -10.21 25.33
N ALA A 148 -3.45 -11.20 26.05
CA ALA A 148 -2.14 -11.79 25.76
C ALA A 148 -2.08 -12.57 24.43
N PRO A 149 -3.02 -13.49 24.11
CA PRO A 149 -2.95 -14.20 22.84
C PRO A 149 -3.30 -13.30 21.64
N HIS A 150 -4.09 -12.23 21.82
CA HIS A 150 -4.30 -11.18 20.82
C HIS A 150 -3.05 -10.37 20.47
N VAL A 151 -2.04 -10.28 21.37
CA VAL A 151 -0.76 -9.65 21.03
C VAL A 151 -0.08 -10.35 19.85
N VAL A 152 -0.17 -11.68 19.75
CA VAL A 152 0.43 -12.42 18.64
C VAL A 152 -0.28 -12.08 17.34
N THR A 153 -1.62 -12.09 17.33
CA THR A 153 -2.43 -11.66 16.17
C THR A 153 -2.06 -10.24 15.76
N MET A 154 -1.99 -9.32 16.73
CA MET A 154 -1.62 -7.92 16.52
C MET A 154 -0.22 -7.78 15.91
N LEU A 155 0.76 -8.54 16.40
CA LEU A 155 2.13 -8.49 15.87
C LEU A 155 2.18 -8.95 14.40
N VAL A 156 1.50 -10.07 14.08
CA VAL A 156 1.50 -10.64 12.73
C VAL A 156 0.71 -9.75 11.77
N GLU A 157 -0.51 -9.35 12.11
CA GLU A 157 -1.30 -8.45 11.28
C GLU A 157 -0.66 -7.07 11.10
N GLY A 158 0.00 -6.53 12.13
CA GLY A 158 0.73 -5.28 12.04
C GLY A 158 1.76 -5.31 10.91
N GLN A 159 2.44 -6.44 10.70
CA GLN A 159 3.36 -6.61 9.56
C GLN A 159 2.65 -6.46 8.21
N ALA A 160 1.43 -6.97 8.07
CA ALA A 160 0.65 -6.81 6.85
C ALA A 160 0.28 -5.33 6.59
N TYR A 161 -0.05 -4.57 7.63
CA TYR A 161 -0.37 -3.14 7.48
C TYR A 161 0.86 -2.27 7.22
N ILE A 162 2.03 -2.68 7.71
CA ILE A 162 3.31 -2.05 7.38
C ILE A 162 3.67 -2.30 5.91
N LEU A 163 3.41 -3.50 5.40
CA LEU A 163 3.56 -3.80 3.97
C LEU A 163 2.57 -3.01 3.10
N ALA A 164 1.32 -2.83 3.53
CA ALA A 164 0.37 -1.96 2.84
C ALA A 164 0.84 -0.49 2.81
N ALA A 165 1.38 0.01 3.93
CA ALA A 165 1.99 1.35 4.01
C ALA A 165 3.24 1.48 3.13
N LEU A 166 4.02 0.41 2.95
CA LEU A 166 5.11 0.38 1.97
C LEU A 166 4.56 0.52 0.54
N GLY A 167 3.43 -0.11 0.23
CA GLY A 167 2.73 0.05 -1.04
C GLY A 167 2.32 1.51 -1.30
N ASP A 168 1.79 2.22 -0.29
CA ASP A 168 1.52 3.66 -0.37
C ASP A 168 2.80 4.46 -0.60
N TRP A 169 3.89 4.20 0.15
CA TRP A 169 5.18 4.86 -0.06
C TRP A 169 5.67 4.73 -1.52
N LEU A 170 5.59 3.53 -2.10
CA LEU A 170 5.98 3.27 -3.49
C LEU A 170 5.09 4.03 -4.48
N LEU A 171 3.77 3.96 -4.29
CA LEU A 171 2.81 4.67 -5.12
C LEU A 171 3.07 6.18 -5.10
N ALA A 172 3.20 6.76 -3.91
CA ALA A 172 3.45 8.19 -3.71
C ALA A 172 4.81 8.62 -4.30
N LYS A 173 5.87 7.83 -4.09
CA LYS A 173 7.20 8.09 -4.68
C LYS A 173 7.13 8.12 -6.21
N ARG A 174 6.43 7.16 -6.82
CA ARG A 174 6.25 7.10 -8.28
C ARG A 174 5.42 8.27 -8.78
N PHE A 175 4.34 8.62 -8.10
CA PHE A 175 3.52 9.79 -8.39
C PHE A 175 4.35 11.09 -8.37
N ILE A 176 5.15 11.31 -7.32
CA ILE A 176 5.98 12.52 -7.18
C ILE A 176 7.08 12.60 -8.24
N SER A 177 7.72 11.46 -8.57
CA SER A 177 8.80 11.43 -9.56
C SER A 177 8.39 11.93 -10.96
N GLN A 178 7.10 11.91 -11.27
CA GLN A 178 6.57 12.44 -12.53
C GLN A 178 6.73 13.96 -12.64
N PHE A 179 6.64 14.67 -11.50
CA PHE A 179 6.81 16.12 -11.46
C PHE A 179 8.28 16.53 -11.59
N ASP A 180 9.22 15.75 -11.04
CA ASP A 180 10.66 16.03 -11.17
C ASP A 180 11.13 15.89 -12.62
N PHE A 181 10.63 14.87 -13.34
CA PHE A 181 10.93 14.70 -14.77
C PHE A 181 10.34 15.83 -15.63
N ALA A 182 9.13 16.30 -15.30
CA ALA A 182 8.52 17.44 -15.97
C ALA A 182 9.33 18.74 -15.76
N SER A 183 10.01 18.90 -14.62
CA SER A 183 10.88 20.05 -14.35
C SER A 183 12.16 20.01 -15.20
N LYS A 184 12.86 18.87 -15.23
CA LYS A 184 14.10 18.69 -16.02
C LYS A 184 13.86 18.80 -17.53
N GLY A 185 12.70 18.33 -18.00
CA GLY A 185 12.29 18.47 -19.40
C GLY A 185 12.04 19.93 -19.83
N ARG A 186 11.56 20.79 -18.92
CA ARG A 186 11.38 22.23 -19.20
C ARG A 186 12.71 22.97 -19.30
N VAL A 187 13.63 22.71 -18.38
CA VAL A 187 14.96 23.34 -18.38
C VAL A 187 15.73 23.00 -19.67
N SER A 188 15.72 21.73 -20.08
CA SER A 188 16.35 21.31 -21.34
C SER A 188 15.66 21.90 -22.59
N GLY A 189 14.35 22.12 -22.52
CA GLY A 189 13.58 22.77 -23.59
C GLY A 189 13.90 24.26 -23.76
N GLU A 190 14.07 24.99 -22.65
CA GLU A 190 14.49 26.39 -22.64
C GLU A 190 15.94 26.56 -23.09
N GLU A 191 16.86 25.70 -22.64
CA GLU A 191 18.25 25.70 -23.13
C GLU A 191 18.32 25.45 -24.64
N LYS A 192 17.55 24.48 -25.16
CA LYS A 192 17.48 24.22 -26.61
C LYS A 192 16.84 25.36 -27.38
N LYS A 193 15.82 26.02 -26.82
CA LYS A 193 15.21 27.22 -27.44
C LYS A 193 16.20 28.37 -27.49
N ASN A 194 16.90 28.64 -26.39
CA ASN A 194 17.90 29.70 -26.32
C ASN A 194 19.09 29.42 -27.26
N ALA A 195 19.59 28.18 -27.31
CA ALA A 195 20.63 27.78 -28.25
C ALA A 195 20.20 27.90 -29.72
N LYS A 196 18.92 27.64 -30.02
CA LYS A 196 18.37 27.82 -31.36
C LYS A 196 18.21 29.30 -31.72
N THR A 197 17.73 30.14 -30.79
CA THR A 197 17.60 31.59 -30.99
C THR A 197 18.95 32.27 -31.17
N ILE A 198 20.01 31.79 -30.49
CA ILE A 198 21.38 32.28 -30.68
C ILE A 198 21.89 31.91 -32.08
N ASN A 199 21.74 30.64 -32.50
CA ASN A 199 22.12 30.20 -33.84
C ASN A 199 21.34 30.89 -34.97
N GLU A 200 20.04 31.15 -34.79
CA GLU A 200 19.22 31.89 -35.76
C GLU A 200 19.68 33.35 -35.89
N LYS A 201 20.07 34.00 -34.77
CA LYS A 201 20.64 35.36 -34.79
C LYS A 201 22.04 35.43 -35.41
N GLU A 202 22.87 34.41 -35.19
CA GLU A 202 24.19 34.33 -35.84
C GLU A 202 24.06 34.11 -37.35
N LYS A 203 23.13 33.25 -37.77
CA LYS A 203 22.80 33.06 -39.19
C LYS A 203 22.16 34.28 -39.84
N GLU A 204 21.36 35.08 -39.13
CA GLU A 204 20.85 36.36 -39.65
C GLU A 204 21.98 37.37 -39.84
N LYS A 205 22.97 37.42 -38.94
CA LYS A 205 24.17 38.28 -39.09
C LYS A 205 25.09 37.83 -40.21
N GLU A 206 25.23 36.53 -40.45
CA GLU A 206 25.93 36.00 -41.62
C GLU A 206 25.16 36.29 -42.91
N LYS A 207 23.84 36.14 -42.92
CA LYS A 207 22.99 36.49 -44.08
C LYS A 207 22.93 37.99 -44.36
N GLU A 208 23.07 38.87 -43.37
CA GLU A 208 23.24 40.31 -43.62
C GLU A 208 24.60 40.65 -44.25
N LYS A 209 25.64 39.86 -43.96
CA LYS A 209 26.94 39.97 -44.64
C LYS A 209 26.94 39.34 -46.03
N GLU A 210 26.09 38.34 -46.27
CA GLU A 210 26.02 37.62 -47.54
C GLU A 210 24.99 38.23 -48.51
N LYS A 211 24.06 39.07 -48.03
CA LYS A 211 23.07 39.80 -48.87
C LYS A 211 23.65 40.91 -49.76
N GLU A 212 24.97 41.08 -49.80
CA GLU A 212 25.62 41.84 -50.88
C GLU A 212 25.89 40.99 -52.14
N LEU A 213 25.68 39.67 -52.08
CA LEU A 213 25.78 38.77 -53.23
C LEU A 213 24.69 37.69 -53.21
N VAL A 214 23.80 37.81 -54.21
CA VAL A 214 23.01 36.72 -54.84
C VAL A 214 21.64 36.37 -54.25
N ASN A 215 20.65 36.40 -55.16
CA ASN A 215 19.32 35.80 -55.10
C ASN A 215 19.39 34.27 -55.01
N GLU A 216 18.60 33.63 -54.14
CA GLU A 216 17.67 32.53 -54.51
C GLU A 216 16.99 31.94 -53.28
N ASP A 217 15.65 31.93 -53.35
CA ASP A 217 14.72 30.81 -53.23
C ASP A 217 14.89 29.63 -52.22
N VAL A 218 13.71 29.36 -51.62
CA VAL A 218 13.17 28.08 -51.13
C VAL A 218 13.71 27.52 -49.80
N ILE A 219 12.78 27.14 -48.90
CA ILE A 219 12.63 25.78 -48.35
C ILE A 219 11.49 25.73 -47.30
N ASP A 220 10.51 24.89 -47.66
CA ASP A 220 9.74 23.89 -46.91
C ASP A 220 9.42 24.04 -45.40
N LYS A 221 8.12 23.99 -45.11
CA LYS A 221 7.54 24.00 -43.76
C LYS A 221 7.26 22.55 -43.31
N GLN A 222 8.20 21.96 -42.57
CA GLN A 222 7.94 20.70 -41.87
C GLN A 222 7.00 20.90 -40.67
N GLY A 223 5.93 20.10 -40.66
CA GLY A 223 4.88 20.09 -39.65
C GLY A 223 5.36 19.69 -38.26
N ALA A 224 5.22 20.61 -37.30
CA ALA A 224 5.38 20.32 -35.89
C ALA A 224 4.19 19.50 -35.38
N THR A 225 4.42 18.22 -35.10
CA THR A 225 3.47 17.38 -34.37
C THR A 225 3.31 17.93 -32.95
N LYS A 226 2.10 18.40 -32.64
CA LYS A 226 1.66 18.88 -31.32
C LYS A 226 1.83 17.75 -30.28
N LYS A 227 2.95 17.73 -29.57
CA LYS A 227 3.10 16.95 -28.33
C LYS A 227 2.12 17.51 -27.30
N LYS A 228 1.06 16.74 -27.01
CA LYS A 228 0.09 17.04 -25.96
C LYS A 228 0.82 17.09 -24.62
N ASN A 229 1.00 18.28 -24.06
CA ASN A 229 1.57 18.52 -22.74
C ASN A 229 0.60 18.02 -21.65
N SER A 230 0.54 16.71 -21.43
CA SER A 230 -0.03 16.16 -20.20
C SER A 230 1.00 16.32 -19.10
N TRP A 231 0.72 17.16 -18.10
CA TRP A 231 1.58 17.35 -16.94
C TRP A 231 1.64 16.12 -16.01
N ILE A 232 0.76 15.14 -16.25
CA ILE A 232 0.70 13.86 -15.51
C ILE A 232 1.09 12.73 -16.47
N SER A 233 2.11 11.95 -16.12
CA SER A 233 2.49 10.76 -16.85
C SER A 233 1.81 9.54 -16.23
N TRP A 234 0.61 9.21 -16.73
CA TRP A 234 -0.14 8.01 -16.37
C TRP A 234 0.69 6.72 -16.23
N PRO A 235 1.74 6.45 -17.05
CA PRO A 235 2.56 5.25 -16.90
C PRO A 235 3.20 5.08 -15.52
N GLY A 236 3.76 6.15 -14.94
CA GLY A 236 4.44 6.04 -13.65
C GLY A 236 3.49 5.73 -12.50
N TYR A 237 2.25 6.22 -12.55
CA TYR A 237 1.23 5.96 -11.53
C TYR A 237 0.75 4.51 -11.63
N ILE A 238 0.53 4.04 -12.85
CA ILE A 238 0.17 2.64 -13.13
C ILE A 238 1.27 1.69 -12.64
N ASP A 239 2.54 2.04 -12.82
CA ASP A 239 3.65 1.22 -12.35
C ASP A 239 3.74 1.18 -10.82
N GLY A 240 3.50 2.32 -10.15
CA GLY A 240 3.36 2.35 -8.68
C GLY A 240 2.18 1.51 -8.19
N LEU A 241 1.05 1.52 -8.90
CA LEU A 241 -0.11 0.69 -8.59
C LEU A 241 0.19 -0.81 -8.76
N LYS A 242 0.91 -1.20 -9.82
CA LYS A 242 1.35 -2.58 -10.02
C LYS A 242 2.29 -3.04 -8.90
N GLU A 243 3.27 -2.21 -8.55
CA GLU A 243 4.20 -2.48 -7.43
C GLU A 243 3.42 -2.67 -6.12
N ASN A 244 2.43 -1.82 -5.85
CA ASN A 244 1.54 -1.95 -4.69
C ASN A 244 0.74 -3.27 -4.73
N LEU A 245 0.10 -3.60 -5.86
CA LEU A 245 -0.67 -4.85 -6.02
C LEU A 245 0.20 -6.11 -5.85
N VAL A 246 1.47 -6.08 -6.23
CA VAL A 246 2.39 -7.21 -6.02
C VAL A 246 2.62 -7.46 -4.52
N LEU A 247 2.60 -6.43 -3.67
CA LEU A 247 2.71 -6.58 -2.21
C LEU A 247 1.48 -7.26 -1.58
N TYR A 248 0.35 -7.32 -2.28
CA TYR A 248 -0.84 -7.99 -1.72
C TYR A 248 -0.68 -9.51 -1.58
N ALA A 249 0.21 -10.14 -2.36
CA ALA A 249 0.54 -11.55 -2.18
C ALA A 249 1.18 -11.83 -0.79
N PRO A 250 2.29 -11.18 -0.40
CA PRO A 250 2.84 -11.34 0.95
C PRO A 250 1.92 -10.80 2.06
N ILE A 251 1.20 -9.69 1.85
CA ILE A 251 0.19 -9.18 2.80
C ILE A 251 -0.85 -10.26 3.11
N THR A 252 -1.42 -10.89 2.08
CA THR A 252 -2.42 -11.95 2.24
C THR A 252 -1.84 -13.17 2.94
N GLY A 253 -0.60 -13.55 2.62
CA GLY A 253 0.09 -14.66 3.30
C GLY A 253 0.27 -14.41 4.80
N VAL A 254 0.69 -13.20 5.18
CA VAL A 254 0.83 -12.80 6.59
C VAL A 254 -0.53 -12.77 7.30
N LEU A 255 -1.55 -12.18 6.67
CA LEU A 255 -2.91 -12.13 7.24
C LEU A 255 -3.54 -13.52 7.37
N MET A 256 -3.24 -14.46 6.47
CA MET A 256 -3.68 -15.85 6.60
C MET A 256 -3.13 -16.50 7.86
N ILE A 257 -1.85 -16.30 8.16
CA ILE A 257 -1.22 -16.82 9.39
C ILE A 257 -1.90 -16.22 10.63
N ALA A 258 -2.08 -14.90 10.64
CA ALA A 258 -2.77 -14.21 11.74
C ALA A 258 -4.21 -14.72 11.94
N ALA A 259 -4.97 -14.86 10.86
CA ALA A 259 -6.36 -15.29 10.91
C ALA A 259 -6.55 -16.76 11.33
N ILE A 260 -5.60 -17.64 11.00
CA ILE A 260 -5.60 -19.02 11.52
C ILE A 260 -5.41 -18.99 13.04
N TRP A 261 -4.43 -18.21 13.51
CA TRP A 261 -4.14 -18.07 14.93
C TRP A 261 -5.32 -17.45 15.69
N GLU A 262 -5.87 -16.35 15.19
CA GLU A 262 -7.01 -15.66 15.81
C GLU A 262 -8.25 -16.56 15.86
N ALA A 263 -8.58 -17.26 14.77
CA ALA A 263 -9.72 -18.19 14.76
C ALA A 263 -9.52 -19.32 15.78
N TYR A 264 -8.31 -19.87 15.88
CA TYR A 264 -7.98 -20.89 16.88
C TYR A 264 -8.12 -20.33 18.30
N GLU A 265 -7.55 -19.15 18.57
CA GLU A 265 -7.61 -18.48 19.86
C GLU A 265 -9.06 -18.22 20.30
N VAL A 266 -9.84 -17.54 19.47
CA VAL A 266 -11.20 -17.09 19.82
C VAL A 266 -12.15 -18.27 20.02
N ILE A 267 -11.95 -19.38 19.29
CA ILE A 267 -12.83 -20.55 19.38
C ILE A 267 -12.41 -21.48 20.52
N ASN A 268 -11.11 -21.75 20.69
CA ASN A 268 -10.64 -22.78 21.61
C ASN A 268 -10.20 -22.23 22.97
N LEU A 269 -9.59 -21.04 23.03
CA LEU A 269 -9.04 -20.51 24.28
C LEU A 269 -10.08 -19.77 25.12
N LYS A 270 -11.17 -19.30 24.50
CA LYS A 270 -12.26 -18.57 25.16
C LYS A 270 -12.99 -19.38 26.25
N ASN A 271 -12.93 -20.72 26.19
CA ASN A 271 -13.54 -21.62 27.18
C ASN A 271 -12.52 -22.39 28.05
N GLY A 272 -11.23 -22.37 27.70
CA GLY A 272 -10.23 -23.30 28.24
C GLY A 272 -9.35 -22.76 29.38
N PHE A 273 -9.20 -21.43 29.50
CA PHE A 273 -8.21 -20.85 30.43
C PHE A 273 -8.78 -20.48 31.81
N LEU A 274 -10.10 -20.59 32.01
CA LEU A 274 -10.82 -20.37 33.28
C LEU A 274 -10.88 -21.62 34.20
N ARG A 275 -10.00 -22.60 33.99
CA ARG A 275 -9.93 -23.82 34.82
C ARG A 275 -8.61 -23.93 35.59
N TRP A 276 -8.19 -22.86 36.26
CA TRP A 276 -7.17 -22.91 37.33
C TRP A 276 -7.46 -21.82 38.36
#